data_AF-A0A526YIK7-F1
#
_entry.id   AF-A0A526YIK7-F1
#
_cell.length_a   1.000
_cell.length_b   1.000
_cell.length_c   1.000
_cell.angle_alpha   90.00
_cell.angle_beta   90.00
_cell.angle_gamma   90.00
#
_symmetry.space_group_name_H-M   'P 1'
#
loop_
_entity.id
_entity.type
_entity.pdbx_description
1 polymer ?
#
loop_
_entity_poly.entity_id
_entity_poly.type
_entity_poly.pdbx_seq_one_letter_code
_entity_poly.pdbx_strand_id
1 'polypeptide(L)'
;VLVHDRVQPDVPRDTVAVCVEEAREFAPDMVIGIGGGSCLDMAKCAALLISHGGLLQDYYGEFKVPGPTLPLIAVPTTAGTGSEVTPVAVISDPDRTMKVGISSPHLIAAAAICDPELTMTCPPGLTAIAGADALTHAVEAFTAARRGTDPGLPQQH
;
A
#
# COMPACT_ATOMS: atom_id res chain seq x y z
N VAL A 1 -7.41 -13.09 16.26
CA VAL A 1 -7.38 -12.01 15.25
C VAL A 1 -7.40 -10.70 16.00
N LEU A 2 -6.44 -9.82 15.72
CA LEU A 2 -6.43 -8.43 16.18
C LEU A 2 -6.95 -7.55 15.04
N VAL A 3 -7.78 -6.56 15.35
CA VAL A 3 -8.37 -5.65 14.35
C VAL A 3 -7.88 -4.23 14.62
N HIS A 4 -7.38 -3.58 13.57
CA HIS A 4 -7.05 -2.16 13.57
C HIS A 4 -7.94 -1.44 12.54
N ASP A 5 -8.86 -0.61 13.02
CA ASP A 5 -9.93 0.05 12.24
C ASP A 5 -9.75 1.57 12.15
N ARG A 6 -8.63 2.10 12.67
CA ARG A 6 -8.33 3.54 12.74
C ARG A 6 -7.46 4.04 11.57
N VAL A 7 -7.50 3.36 10.43
CA VAL A 7 -6.76 3.77 9.23
C VAL A 7 -7.26 5.14 8.75
N GLN A 8 -6.33 6.07 8.54
CA GLN A 8 -6.64 7.39 8.02
C GLN A 8 -6.39 7.47 6.51
N PRO A 9 -7.11 8.36 5.79
CA PRO A 9 -6.81 8.66 4.39
C PRO A 9 -5.34 9.02 4.20
N ASP A 10 -4.76 8.56 3.10
CA ASP A 10 -3.38 8.82 2.71
C ASP A 10 -2.30 8.32 3.68
N VAL A 11 -2.67 7.47 4.63
CA VAL A 11 -1.78 6.72 5.54
C VAL A 11 -0.69 7.63 6.14
N PRO A 12 -1.05 8.52 7.09
CA PRO A 12 -0.06 9.31 7.80
C PRO A 12 0.95 8.36 8.46
N ARG A 13 2.23 8.56 8.18
CA ARG A 13 3.35 7.69 8.59
C ARG A 13 3.24 7.22 10.04
N ASP A 14 2.92 8.12 10.95
CA ASP A 14 2.90 7.85 12.39
C ASP A 14 1.76 6.90 12.79
N THR A 15 0.66 6.82 12.01
CA THR A 15 -0.44 5.88 12.25
C THR A 15 -0.03 4.43 12.01
N VAL A 16 0.96 4.19 11.16
CA VAL A 16 1.51 2.84 10.93
C VAL A 16 2.27 2.36 12.16
N ALA A 17 3.09 3.22 12.76
CA ALA A 17 3.82 2.88 13.99
C ALA A 17 2.85 2.52 15.13
N VAL A 18 1.74 3.25 15.26
CA VAL A 18 0.67 2.92 16.23
C VAL A 18 0.09 1.53 15.97
N CYS A 19 -0.26 1.22 14.71
CA CYS A 19 -0.76 -0.11 14.34
C CYS A 19 0.24 -1.23 14.67
N VAL A 20 1.53 -1.02 14.43
CA VAL A 20 2.59 -2.01 14.69
C VAL A 20 2.79 -2.23 16.18
N GLU A 21 2.81 -1.16 16.99
CA GLU A 21 2.93 -1.30 18.45
C GLU A 21 1.71 -2.01 19.06
N GLU A 22 0.50 -1.72 18.58
CA GLU A 22 -0.72 -2.45 18.98
C GLU A 22 -0.64 -3.95 18.66
N ALA A 23 0.01 -4.32 17.55
CA ALA A 23 0.17 -5.69 17.11
C ALA A 23 1.35 -6.43 17.76
N ARG A 24 2.20 -5.74 18.53
CA ARG A 24 3.48 -6.27 19.02
C ARG A 24 3.34 -7.51 19.90
N GLU A 25 2.43 -7.46 20.87
CA GLU A 25 2.16 -8.61 21.75
C GLU A 25 1.34 -9.69 21.05
N PHE A 26 0.50 -9.31 20.09
CA PHE A 26 -0.28 -10.25 19.28
C PHE A 26 0.61 -11.11 18.37
N ALA A 27 1.78 -10.57 17.97
CA ALA A 27 2.79 -11.26 17.16
C ALA A 27 2.19 -11.95 15.92
N PRO A 28 1.55 -11.19 15.00
CA PRO A 28 0.88 -11.77 13.85
C PRO A 28 1.86 -12.51 12.93
N ASP A 29 1.41 -13.62 12.36
CA ASP A 29 2.11 -14.38 11.32
C ASP A 29 1.62 -14.05 9.90
N MET A 30 0.58 -13.22 9.79
CA MET A 30 -0.04 -12.76 8.55
C MET A 30 -0.76 -11.42 8.79
N VAL A 31 -0.87 -10.60 7.74
CA VAL A 31 -1.70 -9.40 7.72
C VAL A 31 -2.83 -9.56 6.70
N ILE A 32 -4.02 -9.07 7.03
CA ILE A 32 -5.15 -8.98 6.09
C ILE A 32 -5.54 -7.52 5.97
N GLY A 33 -5.36 -6.94 4.79
CA GLY A 33 -5.82 -5.59 4.47
C GLY A 33 -7.21 -5.65 3.85
N ILE A 34 -8.18 -4.94 4.44
CA ILE A 34 -9.55 -4.84 3.91
C ILE A 34 -9.90 -3.37 3.78
N GLY A 35 -10.31 -2.93 2.58
CA GLY A 35 -10.74 -1.55 2.35
C GLY A 35 -10.29 -0.98 1.01
N GLY A 36 -10.21 0.34 0.91
CA GLY A 36 -9.62 1.02 -0.24
C GLY A 36 -8.09 1.10 -0.18
N GLY A 37 -7.48 1.84 -1.11
CA GLY A 37 -6.01 1.94 -1.24
C GLY A 37 -5.27 2.28 0.05
N SER A 38 -5.78 3.20 0.88
CA SER A 38 -5.13 3.55 2.16
C SER A 38 -5.09 2.37 3.15
N CYS A 39 -6.12 1.53 3.18
CA CYS A 39 -6.14 0.35 4.06
C CYS A 39 -5.13 -0.70 3.58
N LEU A 40 -4.99 -0.86 2.26
CA LEU A 40 -4.05 -1.80 1.66
C LEU A 40 -2.60 -1.32 1.84
N ASP A 41 -2.33 -0.03 1.66
CA ASP A 41 -1.01 0.56 1.88
C ASP A 41 -0.61 0.53 3.36
N MET A 42 -1.55 0.81 4.28
CA MET A 42 -1.35 0.59 5.72
C MET A 42 -0.96 -0.86 6.01
N ALA A 43 -1.67 -1.83 5.44
CA ALA A 43 -1.41 -3.24 5.67
C ALA A 43 -0.03 -3.67 5.14
N LYS A 44 0.39 -3.19 3.97
CA LYS A 44 1.75 -3.37 3.43
C LYS A 44 2.80 -2.81 4.38
N CYS A 45 2.61 -1.58 4.85
CA CYS A 45 3.52 -0.90 5.75
C CYS A 45 3.62 -1.59 7.13
N ALA A 46 2.50 -2.06 7.67
CA ALA A 46 2.48 -2.82 8.91
C ALA A 46 3.20 -4.17 8.75
N ALA A 47 2.90 -4.93 7.69
CA ALA A 47 3.58 -6.19 7.38
C ALA A 47 5.11 -5.99 7.25
N LEU A 48 5.53 -4.90 6.59
CA LEU A 48 6.93 -4.52 6.46
C LEU A 48 7.59 -4.26 7.82
N LEU A 49 7.03 -3.36 8.64
CA LEU A 49 7.62 -2.99 9.92
C LEU A 49 7.60 -4.12 10.95
N ILE A 50 6.57 -4.97 10.95
CA ILE A 50 6.54 -6.14 11.83
C ILE A 50 7.64 -7.14 11.45
N SER A 51 7.96 -7.25 10.15
CA SER A 51 8.97 -8.19 9.65
C SER A 51 10.40 -7.71 9.88
N HIS A 52 10.65 -6.41 9.66
CA HIS A 52 12.01 -5.88 9.56
C HIS A 52 12.33 -4.81 10.61
N GLY A 53 11.34 -4.40 11.42
CA GLY A 53 11.50 -3.35 12.42
C GLY A 53 11.81 -1.98 11.80
N GLY A 54 12.56 -1.17 12.54
CA GLY A 54 12.99 0.16 12.09
C GLY A 54 11.84 1.16 11.99
N LEU A 55 12.07 2.23 11.23
CA LEU A 55 11.07 3.24 10.96
C LEU A 55 10.69 3.22 9.47
N LEU A 56 9.48 3.67 9.13
CA LEU A 56 9.03 3.67 7.73
C LEU A 56 9.97 4.44 6.80
N GLN A 57 10.60 5.52 7.30
CA GLN A 57 11.51 6.36 6.51
C GLN A 57 12.74 5.59 6.03
N ASP A 58 13.16 4.55 6.74
CA ASP A 58 14.29 3.69 6.37
C ASP A 58 14.05 2.99 5.02
N TYR A 59 12.77 2.80 4.67
CA TYR A 59 12.34 2.07 3.48
C TYR A 59 11.89 2.97 2.32
N TYR A 60 11.94 4.30 2.46
CA TYR A 60 11.45 5.23 1.42
C TYR A 60 12.22 5.12 0.10
N GLY A 61 11.49 5.03 -1.01
CA GLY A 61 12.04 4.88 -2.36
C GLY A 61 11.92 3.44 -2.88
N GLU A 62 12.75 3.12 -3.87
CA GLU A 62 12.71 1.84 -4.57
C GLU A 62 13.74 0.86 -3.99
N PHE A 63 13.38 -0.42 -3.90
CA PHE A 63 14.27 -1.55 -3.58
C PHE A 63 15.01 -1.46 -2.22
N LYS A 64 14.47 -0.74 -1.25
CA LYS A 64 15.04 -0.64 0.11
C LYS A 64 14.54 -1.68 1.11
N VAL A 65 13.47 -2.40 0.78
CA VAL A 65 12.95 -3.48 1.64
C VAL A 65 13.90 -4.69 1.55
N PRO A 66 14.52 -5.15 2.65
CA PRO A 66 15.66 -6.06 2.62
C PRO A 66 15.31 -7.52 2.29
N GLY A 67 14.03 -7.89 2.33
CA GLY A 67 13.58 -9.25 2.04
C GLY A 67 12.06 -9.40 2.16
N PRO A 68 11.54 -10.63 2.07
CA PRO A 68 10.12 -10.92 2.22
C PRO A 68 9.52 -10.30 3.49
N THR A 69 8.29 -9.80 3.40
CA THR A 69 7.51 -9.32 4.53
C THR A 69 6.52 -10.41 4.97
N LEU A 70 5.82 -10.21 6.09
CA LEU A 70 4.72 -11.07 6.50
C LEU A 70 3.74 -11.26 5.35
N PRO A 71 3.23 -12.49 5.13
CA PRO A 71 2.20 -12.74 4.13
C PRO A 71 1.05 -11.74 4.29
N LEU A 72 0.69 -11.10 3.18
CA LEU A 72 -0.40 -10.14 3.11
C LEU A 72 -1.51 -10.69 2.21
N ILE A 73 -2.75 -10.72 2.71
CA ILE A 73 -3.94 -10.90 1.88
C ILE A 73 -4.60 -9.53 1.72
N ALA A 74 -4.81 -9.09 0.48
CA ALA A 74 -5.47 -7.84 0.15
C ALA A 74 -6.93 -8.10 -0.30
N VAL A 75 -7.88 -7.40 0.31
CA VAL A 75 -9.32 -7.51 0.01
C VAL A 75 -9.83 -6.11 -0.31
N PRO A 76 -9.75 -5.66 -1.58
CA PRO A 76 -10.17 -4.33 -1.96
C PRO A 76 -11.69 -4.16 -1.87
N THR A 77 -12.14 -3.00 -1.38
CA THR A 77 -13.57 -2.60 -1.34
C THR A 77 -13.86 -1.42 -2.26
N THR A 78 -12.87 -0.97 -3.04
CA THR A 78 -12.98 0.11 -4.03
C THR A 78 -12.36 -0.32 -5.35
N ALA A 79 -13.01 -0.04 -6.48
CA ALA A 79 -12.51 -0.40 -7.81
C ALA A 79 -11.71 0.76 -8.45
N GLY A 80 -10.47 0.98 -7.98
CA GLY A 80 -9.65 2.11 -8.44
C GLY A 80 -8.14 1.88 -8.37
N THR A 81 -7.60 1.90 -7.15
CA THR A 81 -6.16 2.09 -6.93
C THR A 81 -5.28 0.94 -7.41
N GLY A 82 -5.82 -0.28 -7.49
CA GLY A 82 -5.05 -1.48 -7.80
C GLY A 82 -4.00 -1.84 -6.74
N SER A 83 -4.03 -1.21 -5.55
CA SER A 83 -3.02 -1.42 -4.51
C SER A 83 -2.92 -2.89 -4.09
N GLU A 84 -4.01 -3.65 -4.19
CA GLU A 84 -4.04 -5.10 -3.92
C GLU A 84 -3.05 -5.93 -4.75
N VAL A 85 -2.58 -5.43 -5.90
CA VAL A 85 -1.66 -6.12 -6.80
C VAL A 85 -0.35 -5.35 -7.08
N THR A 86 -0.17 -4.17 -6.50
CA THR A 86 1.03 -3.34 -6.76
C THR A 86 2.16 -3.59 -5.75
N PRO A 87 3.43 -3.42 -6.15
CA PRO A 87 4.58 -3.46 -5.24
C PRO A 87 4.78 -2.14 -4.47
N VAL A 88 3.82 -1.22 -4.52
CA VAL A 88 3.97 0.15 -4.01
C VAL A 88 3.04 0.36 -2.82
N ALA A 89 3.56 0.99 -1.77
CA ALA A 89 2.76 1.59 -0.70
C ALA A 89 2.98 3.11 -0.72
N VAL A 90 1.90 3.88 -0.72
CA VAL A 90 1.93 5.35 -0.71
C VAL A 90 1.50 5.87 0.65
N ILE A 91 2.33 6.72 1.24
CA ILE A 91 2.17 7.22 2.61
C ILE A 91 2.37 8.73 2.66
N SER A 92 1.72 9.37 3.62
CA SER A 92 1.90 10.80 3.90
C SER A 92 2.89 10.98 5.03
N ASP A 93 3.92 11.78 4.79
CA ASP A 93 4.92 12.14 5.80
C ASP A 93 4.77 13.63 6.12
N PRO A 94 4.38 14.02 7.35
CA PRO A 94 4.17 15.43 7.70
C PRO A 94 5.43 16.29 7.58
N ASP A 95 6.61 15.65 7.60
CA ASP A 95 7.90 16.32 7.41
C ASP A 95 8.21 16.62 5.92
N ARG A 96 7.32 16.20 5.01
CA ARG A 96 7.48 16.34 3.55
C ARG A 96 6.23 16.94 2.92
N THR A 97 6.43 17.70 1.85
CA THR A 97 5.33 18.35 1.12
C THR A 97 4.60 17.43 0.15
N MET A 98 5.19 16.30 -0.22
CA MET A 98 4.62 15.32 -1.15
C MET A 98 4.50 13.95 -0.49
N LYS A 99 3.52 13.17 -0.94
CA LYS A 99 3.39 11.75 -0.58
C LYS A 99 4.67 11.01 -0.95
N VAL A 100 5.07 10.08 -0.10
CA VAL A 100 6.26 9.26 -0.29
C VAL A 100 5.85 7.84 -0.64
N GLY A 101 6.56 7.22 -1.57
CA GLY A 101 6.35 5.83 -1.95
C GLY A 101 7.44 4.92 -1.39
N ILE A 102 7.02 3.72 -0.97
CA ILE A 102 7.92 2.57 -0.81
C ILE A 102 7.57 1.62 -1.95
N SER A 103 8.55 1.30 -2.80
CA SER A 103 8.37 0.39 -3.95
C SER A 103 9.30 -0.81 -3.81
N SER A 104 8.73 -1.99 -3.64
CA SER A 104 9.48 -3.24 -3.56
C SER A 104 8.64 -4.45 -3.96
N PRO A 105 9.20 -5.43 -4.68
CA PRO A 105 8.53 -6.71 -4.93
C PRO A 105 8.08 -7.42 -3.64
N HIS A 106 8.73 -7.14 -2.51
CA HIS A 106 8.39 -7.73 -1.21
C HIS A 106 7.13 -7.13 -0.55
N LEU A 107 6.51 -6.11 -1.16
CA LEU A 107 5.23 -5.54 -0.74
C LEU A 107 4.03 -6.11 -1.53
N ILE A 108 4.28 -6.92 -2.55
CA ILE A 108 3.19 -7.55 -3.32
C ILE A 108 2.45 -8.52 -2.40
N ALA A 109 1.12 -8.39 -2.35
CA ALA A 109 0.28 -9.28 -1.57
C ALA A 109 0.44 -10.74 -2.04
N ALA A 110 0.41 -11.68 -1.10
CA ALA A 110 0.44 -13.11 -1.40
C ALA A 110 -0.83 -13.55 -2.14
N ALA A 111 -1.96 -12.88 -1.85
CA ALA A 111 -3.22 -13.06 -2.58
C ALA A 111 -4.03 -11.76 -2.56
N ALA A 112 -4.77 -11.52 -3.65
CA ALA A 112 -5.80 -10.49 -3.73
C ALA A 112 -7.17 -11.18 -3.91
N ILE A 113 -8.15 -10.82 -3.06
CA ILE A 113 -9.52 -11.34 -3.11
C ILE A 113 -10.43 -10.21 -3.59
N CYS A 114 -10.63 -10.13 -4.90
CA CYS A 114 -11.47 -9.11 -5.52
C CYS A 114 -12.92 -9.58 -5.63
N ASP A 115 -13.66 -9.46 -4.54
CA ASP A 115 -15.10 -9.77 -4.50
C ASP A 115 -15.93 -8.52 -4.89
N PRO A 116 -16.66 -8.52 -6.02
CA PRO A 116 -17.46 -7.38 -6.42
C PRO A 116 -18.56 -7.02 -5.41
N GLU A 117 -19.06 -7.97 -4.61
CA GLU A 117 -20.10 -7.70 -3.60
C GLU A 117 -19.60 -6.73 -2.53
N LEU A 118 -18.30 -6.76 -2.20
CA LEU A 118 -17.67 -5.86 -1.25
C LEU A 118 -17.54 -4.41 -1.76
N THR A 119 -17.74 -4.19 -3.06
CA THR A 119 -17.72 -2.84 -3.67
C THR A 119 -19.10 -2.20 -3.71
N MET A 120 -20.18 -2.98 -3.53
CA MET A 120 -21.56 -2.52 -3.73
C MET A 120 -22.02 -1.46 -2.72
N THR A 121 -21.34 -1.37 -1.56
CA THR A 121 -21.63 -0.37 -0.52
C THR A 121 -20.77 0.89 -0.65
N CYS A 122 -19.86 0.95 -1.62
CA CYS A 122 -19.04 2.12 -1.88
C CYS A 122 -19.93 3.32 -2.29
N PRO A 123 -19.79 4.51 -1.67
CA PRO A 123 -20.59 5.67 -2.02
C PRO A 123 -20.47 6.03 -3.51
N PRO A 124 -21.56 6.43 -4.20
CA PRO A 124 -21.53 6.68 -5.64
C PRO A 124 -20.45 7.67 -6.10
N GLY A 125 -20.22 8.74 -5.32
CA GLY A 125 -19.17 9.72 -5.62
C GLY A 125 -17.76 9.11 -5.52
N LEU A 126 -17.51 8.27 -4.52
CA LEU A 126 -16.22 7.58 -4.38
C LEU A 126 -16.03 6.53 -5.47
N THR A 127 -17.09 5.81 -5.86
CA THR A 127 -17.07 4.87 -6.99
C THR A 127 -16.71 5.57 -8.30
N ALA A 128 -17.28 6.75 -8.57
CA ALA A 128 -16.96 7.52 -9.77
C ALA A 128 -15.49 7.99 -9.79
N ILE A 129 -14.98 8.47 -8.65
CA ILE A 129 -13.59 8.92 -8.51
C ILE A 129 -12.62 7.74 -8.67
N ALA A 130 -12.88 6.62 -8.00
CA ALA A 130 -12.06 5.41 -8.10
C ALA A 130 -12.06 4.83 -9.53
N GLY A 131 -13.21 4.82 -10.20
CA GLY A 131 -13.29 4.39 -11.60
C GLY A 131 -12.51 5.31 -12.55
N ALA A 132 -12.54 6.62 -12.32
CA ALA A 132 -11.73 7.57 -13.08
C ALA A 132 -10.23 7.36 -12.83
N ASP A 133 -9.83 7.06 -11.59
CA ASP A 133 -8.45 6.72 -11.22
C ASP A 133 -7.96 5.46 -11.96
N ALA A 134 -8.75 4.38 -11.95
CA ALA A 134 -8.43 3.16 -12.70
C ALA A 134 -8.31 3.40 -14.22
N LEU A 135 -9.18 4.23 -14.80
CA LEU A 135 -9.09 4.59 -16.22
C LEU A 135 -7.82 5.39 -16.52
N THR A 136 -7.47 6.34 -15.66
CA THR A 136 -6.21 7.10 -15.78
C THR A 136 -5.02 6.15 -15.73
N HIS A 137 -4.96 5.23 -14.77
CA HIS A 137 -3.91 4.21 -14.71
C HIS A 137 -3.81 3.39 -16.01
N ALA A 138 -4.95 2.98 -16.60
CA ALA A 138 -4.95 2.25 -17.85
C ALA A 138 -4.40 3.07 -19.03
N VAL A 139 -4.76 4.34 -19.12
CA VAL A 139 -4.26 5.26 -20.17
C VAL A 139 -2.77 5.53 -19.98
N GLU A 140 -2.33 5.82 -18.75
CA GLU A 140 -0.92 6.05 -18.43
C GLU A 140 -0.08 4.80 -18.73
N ALA A 141 -0.51 3.62 -18.28
CA ALA A 141 0.19 2.37 -18.56
C ALA A 141 0.26 2.05 -20.06
N PHE A 142 -0.80 2.35 -20.81
CA PHE A 142 -0.84 2.15 -22.26
C PHE A 142 0.08 3.13 -23.02
N THR A 143 0.22 4.37 -22.53
CA THR A 143 1.00 5.43 -23.18
C THR A 143 2.42 5.55 -22.65
N ALA A 144 2.76 4.88 -21.55
CA ALA A 144 4.07 4.94 -20.93
C ALA A 144 5.20 4.51 -21.89
N ALA A 145 6.23 5.34 -21.98
CA ALA A 145 7.47 4.95 -22.62
C ALA A 145 8.17 3.90 -21.76
N ARG A 146 8.60 2.79 -22.37
CA ARG A 146 9.43 1.80 -21.67
C ARG A 146 10.75 2.45 -21.27
N ARG A 147 10.99 2.57 -19.97
CA ARG A 147 12.32 2.91 -19.45
C ARG A 147 13.22 1.67 -19.50
N GLY A 148 14.50 1.88 -19.79
CA GLY A 148 15.51 0.83 -19.66
C GLY A 148 15.67 0.38 -18.21
N THR A 149 16.24 -0.79 -17.99
CA THR A 149 16.40 -1.40 -16.65
C THR A 149 17.64 -0.88 -15.91
N ASP A 150 17.97 0.41 -16.03
CA ASP A 150 19.14 0.99 -15.35
C ASP A 150 18.76 1.40 -13.90
N PRO A 151 19.34 0.75 -12.87
CA PRO A 151 19.03 1.00 -11.47
C PRO A 151 19.46 2.39 -10.97
N GLY A 152 20.25 3.16 -11.73
CA GLY A 152 20.62 4.54 -11.42
C GLY A 152 19.60 5.59 -11.89
N LEU A 153 18.63 5.22 -12.73
CA LEU A 153 17.65 6.14 -13.32
C LEU A 153 16.78 6.92 -12.31
N PRO A 154 16.35 6.35 -11.17
CA PRO A 154 15.53 7.08 -10.20
C PRO A 154 16.27 8.24 -9.53
N GLN A 155 17.61 8.24 -9.54
CA GLN A 155 18.44 9.25 -8.88
C GLN A 155 18.96 10.35 -9.81
N GLN A 156 18.67 10.27 -11.12
CA GLN A 156 19.18 11.20 -12.15
C GLN A 156 18.19 12.32 -12.51
N HIS A 157 17.10 12.49 -11.75
CA HIS A 157 16.08 13.52 -11.95
C HIS A 157 16.03 14.50 -10.79
#